data_AF-A0A952AG43-F1
#
_entry.id   AF-A0A952AG43-F1
#
_cell.length_a   1.000
_cell.length_b   1.000
_cell.length_c   1.000
_cell.angle_alpha   90.00
_cell.angle_beta   90.00
_cell.angle_gamma   90.00
#
_symmetry.space_group_name_H-M   'P 1'
#
loop_
_entity.id
_entity.type
_entity.pdbx_description
1 polymer ?
#
loop_
_entity_poly.entity_id
_entity_poly.type
_entity_poly.pdbx_seq_one_letter_code
_entity_poly.pdbx_strand_id
1 'polypeptide(L)' 'VDVNPNVSANYGITSIPAILFIKGGKIVDKQIGAVPKSILDKKIKANL' A
#
# COMPACT_ATOMS: atom_id res chain seq x y z
N VAL A 1 -3.32 11.69 4.07
CA VAL A 1 -2.65 11.46 5.37
C VAL A 1 -3.07 12.50 6.39
N ASP A 2 -3.34 13.73 5.95
CA ASP A 2 -3.61 14.89 6.82
C ASP A 2 -4.92 14.78 7.61
N VAL A 3 -5.96 14.21 7.00
CA VAL A 3 -7.26 13.99 7.67
C VAL A 3 -7.23 12.79 8.62
N ASN A 4 -6.38 11.81 8.36
CA ASN A 4 -6.32 10.53 9.10
C ASN A 4 -4.86 10.13 9.40
N PRO A 5 -4.14 10.88 10.27
CA PRO A 5 -2.73 10.64 10.54
C PRO A 5 -2.51 9.31 11.28
N ASN A 6 -3.41 8.95 12.20
CA ASN A 6 -3.32 7.72 12.98
C ASN A 6 -3.39 6.45 12.11
N VAL A 7 -4.20 6.45 11.05
CA VAL A 7 -4.26 5.32 10.11
C VAL A 7 -2.91 5.12 9.45
N SER A 8 -2.28 6.19 8.98
CA SER A 8 -0.97 6.13 8.33
C SER A 8 0.11 5.61 9.29
N ALA A 9 0.10 6.09 10.54
CA ALA A 9 1.01 5.65 11.59
C ALA A 9 0.81 4.17 11.95
N ASN A 10 -0.44 3.72 12.12
CA ASN A 10 -0.77 2.32 12.45
C ASN A 10 -0.29 1.34 11.38
N TYR A 11 -0.28 1.77 10.11
CA TYR A 11 0.23 0.98 8.99
C TYR A 11 1.71 1.25 8.66
N GLY A 12 2.41 2.07 9.45
CA GLY A 12 3.82 2.38 9.26
C GLY A 12 4.14 3.13 7.96
N ILE A 13 3.19 3.93 7.45
CA ILE A 13 3.36 4.75 6.24
C ILE A 13 4.15 6.00 6.60
N THR A 14 5.39 6.08 6.13
CA THR A 14 6.31 7.22 6.35
C THR A 14 6.48 8.12 5.13
N SER A 15 6.20 7.60 3.93
CA SER A 15 6.37 8.29 2.66
C SER A 15 5.16 8.07 1.76
N ILE A 16 4.81 9.08 0.97
CA ILE A 16 3.68 9.07 0.03
C ILE A 16 4.16 9.19 -1.43
N PRO A 17 3.45 8.61 -2.42
CA PRO A 17 2.27 7.76 -2.28
C PRO A 17 2.60 6.37 -1.73
N ALA A 18 1.68 5.77 -0.96
CA ALA A 18 1.80 4.42 -0.42
C ALA A 18 0.53 3.61 -0.70
N ILE A 19 0.69 2.37 -1.15
CA ILE A 19 -0.41 1.44 -1.47
C ILE A 19 -0.18 0.17 -0.66
N LEU A 20 -1.22 -0.27 0.07
CA LEU A 20 -1.21 -1.50 0.84
C LEU A 20 -2.13 -2.53 0.19
N PHE A 21 -1.64 -3.75 0.04
CA PHE A 21 -2.43 -4.89 -0.42
C PHE A 21 -2.85 -5.68 0.80
N ILE A 22 -4.17 -5.80 1.03
CA ILE A 22 -4.74 -6.43 2.23
C ILE A 22 -5.62 -7.60 1.80
N LYS A 23 -5.38 -8.78 2.38
CA LYS A 23 -6.19 -9.99 2.16
C LYS A 23 -6.49 -10.65 3.51
N GLY A 24 -7.77 -10.91 3.78
CA GLY A 24 -8.20 -11.50 5.06
C GLY A 24 -7.83 -10.67 6.30
N GLY A 25 -7.84 -9.33 6.18
CA GLY A 25 -7.47 -8.41 7.27
C GLY A 25 -5.97 -8.32 7.55
N LYS A 26 -5.11 -8.99 6.77
CA LYS A 26 -3.65 -8.93 6.89
C LYS A 26 -3.04 -8.23 5.69
N ILE A 27 -1.97 -7.48 5.92
CA ILE A 27 -1.17 -6.87 4.86
C ILE A 27 -0.36 -7.99 4.20
N VAL A 28 -0.58 -8.20 2.91
CA VAL A 28 0.15 -9.22 2.12
C VAL A 28 1.25 -8.60 1.28
N ASP A 29 1.13 -7.31 0.92
CA ASP A 29 2.17 -6.57 0.20
C ASP A 29 2.02 -5.06 0.46
N LYS A 30 3.09 -4.30 0.19
CA LYS A 30 3.11 -2.84 0.21
C LYS A 30 3.90 -2.28 -0.98
N GLN A 31 3.49 -1.12 -1.46
CA GLN A 31 4.21 -0.32 -2.44
C GLN A 31 4.39 1.09 -1.87
N ILE A 32 5.63 1.53 -1.74
CA ILE A 32 5.97 2.90 -1.32
C ILE A 32 6.57 3.65 -2.51
N GLY A 33 6.16 4.89 -2.70
CA GLY A 33 6.58 5.72 -3.82
C GLY A 33 5.79 5.45 -5.11
N ALA A 34 5.95 6.36 -6.06
CA ALA A 34 5.33 6.26 -7.36
C ALA A 34 6.01 5.16 -8.19
N VAL A 35 5.20 4.31 -8.84
CA VAL A 35 5.67 3.27 -9.75
C VAL A 35 4.81 3.22 -11.02
N PRO A 36 5.35 2.72 -12.14
CA PRO A 36 4.59 2.52 -13.35
C PRO A 36 3.42 1.53 -13.16
N LYS A 37 2.36 1.71 -13.94
CA LYS A 37 1.17 0.84 -13.92
C LYS A 37 1.50 -0.65 -14.04
N SER A 38 2.48 -1.01 -14.88
CA SER A 38 2.89 -2.41 -15.09
C SER A 38 3.37 -3.11 -13.82
N ILE A 39 3.97 -2.37 -12.87
CA ILE A 39 4.41 -2.90 -11.58
C ILE A 39 3.21 -3.12 -10.66
N LEU A 40 2.25 -2.19 -10.65
CA LEU A 40 1.02 -2.33 -9.88
C LEU A 40 0.19 -3.52 -10.39
N ASP A 41 0.03 -3.65 -11.70
CA ASP A 41 -0.70 -4.76 -12.31
C ASP A 41 -0.09 -6.13 -11.92
N LYS A 42 1.24 -6.22 -11.87
CA LYS A 42 1.95 -7.42 -11.38
C LYS A 42 1.67 -7.70 -9.90
N LYS A 43 1.76 -6.67 -9.04
CA LYS A 43 1.49 -6.82 -7.59
C LYS A 43 0.04 -7.20 -7.30
N ILE A 44 -0.92 -6.64 -8.04
CA ILE A 44 -2.33 -7.01 -7.94
C ILE A 44 -2.50 -8.49 -8.33
N LYS A 45 -1.98 -8.91 -9.49
CA LYS A 45 -2.07 -10.30 -9.96
C LYS A 45 -1.42 -11.31 -9.01
N ALA A 46 -0.32 -10.92 -8.36
CA ALA A 46 0.37 -11.79 -7.40
C ALA A 46 -0.39 -11.99 -6.08
N ASN A 47 -1.34 -11.10 -5.74
CA ASN A 47 -2.07 -11.12 -4.47
C ASN A 47 -3.57 -11.41 -4.63
N LEU A 48 -4.07 -11.58 -5.86
CA LEU A 48 -5.41 -12.13 -6.15
C LEU A 48 -5.50 -13.57 -5.66
#